data_AF-V4AK49-F1
#
_entry.id   AF-V4AK49-F1
#
_cell.length_a   1.000
_cell.length_b   1.000
_cell.length_c   1.000
_cell.angle_alpha   90.00
_cell.angle_beta   90.00
_cell.angle_gamma   90.00
#
_symmetry.space_group_name_H-M   'P 1'
#
loop_
_entity.id
_entity.type
_entity.pdbx_description
1 polymer ?
#
loop_
_entity_poly.entity_id
_entity_poly.type
_entity_poly.pdbx_seq_one_letter_code
_entity_poly.pdbx_strand_id
1 'polypeptide(L)'
;MQAAIQASLLETPPTCNSMSSSDVVKKIQGYVNTEKNPTHINVVRGRVLDGASRAIKRSSFDPCAPICLKFMDDVGISEGAVDEGGPKREFFTLAMREISESNMFCGDDGDKFIVPNQTDFRFAIGRLSFMQQHI
;
A
#
# COMPACT_ATOMS: atom_id res chain seq x y z
N MET A 1 -48.39 -11.95 -14.48
CA MET A 1 -47.17 -11.91 -15.33
C MET A 1 -46.74 -10.49 -15.69
N GLN A 2 -47.68 -9.56 -15.96
CA GLN A 2 -47.32 -8.17 -16.30
C GLN A 2 -46.77 -7.31 -15.14
N ALA A 3 -47.14 -7.60 -13.88
CA ALA A 3 -46.66 -6.83 -12.73
C ALA A 3 -45.16 -7.00 -12.42
N ALA A 4 -44.58 -8.17 -12.67
CA ALA A 4 -43.15 -8.44 -12.41
C ALA A 4 -42.24 -7.73 -13.43
N ILE A 5 -42.71 -7.58 -14.67
CA ILE A 5 -42.01 -6.87 -15.74
C ILE A 5 -41.95 -5.37 -15.42
N GLN A 6 -43.02 -4.82 -14.85
CA GLN A 6 -43.10 -3.40 -14.50
C GLN A 6 -42.23 -3.05 -13.28
N ALA A 7 -42.06 -3.99 -12.34
CA ALA A 7 -41.15 -3.83 -11.21
C ALA A 7 -39.66 -3.82 -11.65
N SER A 8 -39.30 -4.61 -12.66
CA SER A 8 -37.93 -4.68 -13.18
C SER A 8 -37.48 -3.42 -13.95
N LEU A 9 -38.42 -2.57 -14.40
CA LEU A 9 -38.15 -1.30 -15.08
C LEU A 9 -37.90 -0.12 -14.12
N LEU A 10 -38.11 -0.33 -12.81
CA LEU A 10 -37.94 0.67 -11.75
C LEU A 10 -36.72 0.40 -10.85
N GLU A 11 -35.96 -0.66 -11.12
CA GLU A 11 -34.66 -0.82 -10.48
C GLU A 11 -33.71 0.24 -11.05
N THR A 12 -33.60 1.35 -10.32
CA THR A 12 -32.54 2.32 -10.55
C THR A 12 -31.22 1.55 -10.55
N PRO A 13 -30.36 1.73 -11.57
CA PRO A 13 -29.05 1.09 -11.57
C PRO A 13 -28.38 1.37 -10.22
N PRO A 14 -27.63 0.42 -9.63
CA PRO A 14 -26.89 0.69 -8.41
C PRO A 14 -26.13 1.97 -8.68
N THR A 15 -26.51 3.05 -7.99
CA THR A 15 -25.88 4.34 -8.18
C THR A 15 -24.43 4.09 -7.87
N CYS A 16 -23.59 4.06 -8.90
CA CYS A 16 -22.17 4.09 -8.68
C CYS A 16 -21.99 5.33 -7.81
N ASN A 17 -21.46 5.16 -6.60
CA ASN A 17 -21.08 6.29 -5.78
C ASN A 17 -19.99 7.01 -6.60
N SER A 18 -20.40 7.90 -7.50
CA SER A 18 -19.54 8.63 -8.41
C SER A 18 -18.91 9.76 -7.60
N MET A 19 -18.17 9.39 -6.56
CA MET A 19 -17.30 10.31 -5.86
C MET A 19 -16.22 10.72 -6.84
N SER A 20 -15.95 12.03 -6.94
CA SER A 20 -14.82 12.48 -7.73
C SER A 20 -13.52 11.95 -7.12
N SER A 21 -12.48 11.79 -7.93
CA SER A 21 -11.15 11.40 -7.43
C SER A 21 -10.66 12.34 -6.32
N SER A 22 -10.99 13.63 -6.41
CA SER A 22 -10.67 14.60 -5.36
C SER A 22 -11.38 14.28 -4.04
N ASP A 23 -12.63 13.83 -4.07
CA ASP A 23 -13.40 13.52 -2.86
C ASP A 23 -12.91 12.23 -2.21
N VAL A 24 -12.51 11.25 -3.02
CA VAL A 24 -11.88 10.01 -2.54
C VAL A 24 -10.56 10.33 -1.84
N VAL A 25 -9.71 11.17 -2.43
CA VAL A 25 -8.44 11.59 -1.81
C VAL A 25 -8.68 12.32 -0.50
N LYS A 26 -9.62 13.28 -0.47
CA LYS A 26 -9.98 14.00 0.77
C LYS A 26 -10.48 13.03 1.86
N LYS A 27 -11.31 12.07 1.49
CA LYS A 27 -11.82 11.05 2.42
C LYS A 27 -10.68 10.21 2.98
N ILE A 28 -9.74 9.77 2.13
CA ILE A 28 -8.58 8.98 2.56
C ILE A 28 -7.68 9.80 3.49
N GLN A 29 -7.42 11.06 3.13
CA GLN A 29 -6.65 11.99 3.97
C GLN A 29 -7.28 12.19 5.35
N GLY A 30 -8.62 12.19 5.44
CA GLY A 30 -9.34 12.30 6.70
C GLY A 30 -9.13 11.14 7.67
N TYR A 31 -8.64 9.98 7.22
CA TYR A 31 -8.28 8.88 8.13
C TYR A 31 -6.91 9.05 8.79
N VAL A 32 -6.05 9.92 8.25
CA VAL A 32 -4.72 10.16 8.82
C VAL A 32 -4.86 11.09 10.02
N ASN A 33 -4.52 10.58 11.20
CA ASN A 33 -4.51 11.36 12.42
C ASN A 33 -3.14 12.01 12.62
N THR A 34 -3.03 13.30 12.27
CA THR A 34 -1.80 14.09 12.39
C THR A 34 -1.32 14.30 13.83
N GLU A 35 -2.18 14.11 14.84
CA GLU A 35 -1.82 14.26 16.25
C GLU A 35 -1.09 13.04 16.81
N LYS A 36 -1.14 11.89 16.12
CA LYS A 36 -0.45 10.67 16.53
C LYS A 36 1.04 10.78 16.28
N ASN A 37 1.81 10.11 17.14
CA ASN A 37 3.23 9.89 16.92
C ASN A 37 3.46 9.20 15.56
N PRO A 38 4.32 9.75 14.69
CA PRO A 38 4.56 9.16 13.39
C PRO A 38 5.13 7.75 13.48
N THR A 39 4.70 6.88 12.56
CA THR A 39 5.37 5.62 12.32
C THR A 39 6.70 5.91 11.63
N HIS A 40 7.80 5.69 12.36
CA HIS A 40 9.15 5.82 11.82
C HIS A 40 9.54 4.59 11.00
N ILE A 41 9.82 4.79 9.72
CA ILE A 41 10.23 3.75 8.81
C ILE A 41 11.66 4.05 8.35
N ASN A 42 12.58 3.16 8.74
CA ASN A 42 13.98 3.22 8.32
C ASN A 42 14.20 2.21 7.21
N VAL A 43 14.70 2.65 6.07
CA VAL A 43 14.89 1.81 4.88
C VAL A 43 16.27 2.01 4.28
N VAL A 44 16.79 0.97 3.64
CA VAL A 44 17.97 1.05 2.77
C VAL A 44 17.47 1.01 1.32
N ARG A 45 18.03 1.84 0.44
CA ARG A 45 17.55 2.04 -0.93
C ARG A 45 17.40 0.76 -1.76
N GLY A 46 18.30 -0.21 -1.56
CA GLY A 46 18.25 -1.49 -2.26
C GLY A 46 17.33 -2.55 -1.63
N ARG A 47 16.66 -2.24 -0.51
CA ARG A 47 15.82 -3.17 0.26
C ARG A 47 14.67 -2.42 0.96
N VAL A 48 13.91 -1.65 0.19
CA VAL A 48 12.89 -0.76 0.76
C VAL A 48 11.66 -1.53 1.24
N LEU A 49 11.25 -2.58 0.53
CA LEU A 49 10.12 -3.41 0.95
C LEU A 49 10.43 -4.18 2.23
N ASP A 50 11.65 -4.69 2.36
CA ASP A 50 12.12 -5.34 3.59
C ASP A 50 12.07 -4.40 4.80
N GLY A 51 12.55 -3.16 4.63
CA GLY A 51 12.52 -2.14 5.68
C GLY A 51 11.10 -1.74 6.08
N ALA A 52 10.23 -1.55 5.08
CA ALA A 52 8.81 -1.24 5.28
C ALA A 52 8.07 -2.40 5.97
N SER A 53 8.27 -3.63 5.51
CA SER A 53 7.69 -4.84 6.08
C SER A 53 8.02 -4.99 7.56
N ARG A 54 9.28 -4.74 7.95
CA ARG A 54 9.67 -4.72 9.37
C ARG A 54 8.96 -3.63 10.18
N ALA A 55 8.77 -2.43 9.61
CA ALA A 55 8.09 -1.35 10.31
C ALA A 55 6.59 -1.63 10.51
N ILE A 56 5.92 -2.17 9.49
CA ILE A 56 4.49 -2.53 9.52
C ILE A 56 4.22 -3.67 10.51
N LYS A 57 5.17 -4.60 10.68
CA LYS A 57 5.06 -5.73 11.62
C LYS A 57 5.27 -5.35 13.10
N ARG A 58 5.64 -4.10 13.42
CA ARG A 58 5.81 -3.69 14.81
C ARG A 58 4.46 -3.64 15.52
N SER A 59 4.42 -4.03 16.80
CA SER A 59 3.21 -3.93 17.62
C SER A 59 2.71 -2.49 17.78
N SER A 60 3.61 -1.51 17.68
CA SER A 60 3.30 -0.09 17.73
C SER A 60 2.87 0.51 16.38
N PHE A 61 2.77 -0.30 15.32
CA PHE A 61 2.36 0.19 14.01
C PHE A 61 0.89 0.63 14.05
N ASP A 62 0.62 1.82 13.54
CA ASP A 62 -0.72 2.36 13.41
C ASP A 62 -0.92 2.83 11.96
N PRO A 63 -1.86 2.22 11.20
CA PRO A 63 -2.09 2.58 9.80
C PRO A 63 -2.68 3.99 9.62
N CYS A 64 -3.23 4.59 10.68
CA CYS A 64 -3.75 5.94 10.66
C CYS A 64 -2.74 6.99 11.16
N ALA A 65 -1.57 6.58 11.66
CA ALA A 65 -0.52 7.51 12.07
C ALA A 65 0.25 8.05 10.85
N PRO A 66 0.81 9.27 10.92
CA PRO A 66 1.66 9.81 9.85
C PRO A 66 2.90 8.94 9.64
N ILE A 67 3.41 8.90 8.42
CA ILE A 67 4.65 8.17 8.11
C ILE A 67 5.83 9.15 8.15
N CYS A 68 6.87 8.78 8.90
CA CYS A 68 8.16 9.47 8.92
C CYS A 68 9.24 8.54 8.35
N LEU A 69 9.73 8.86 7.16
CA LEU A 69 10.67 8.02 6.41
C LEU A 69 12.10 8.52 6.54
N LYS A 70 13.01 7.57 6.72
CA LYS A 70 14.45 7.82 6.80
C LYS A 70 15.21 6.80 5.96
N PHE A 71 15.96 7.29 4.99
CA PHE A 71 16.94 6.46 4.28
C PHE A 71 18.20 6.30 5.13
N MET A 72 18.62 5.05 5.25
CA MET A 72 19.82 4.62 5.93
C MET A 72 20.75 4.00 4.88
N ASP A 73 22.05 4.19 5.04
CA ASP A 73 23.04 3.44 4.28
C ASP A 73 23.14 1.98 4.78
N ASP A 74 23.99 1.19 4.12
CA ASP A 74 24.24 -0.21 4.47
C ASP A 74 25.02 -0.40 5.79
N VAL A 75 25.59 0.67 6.33
CA VAL A 75 26.29 0.71 7.63
C VAL A 75 25.37 1.22 8.76
N GLY A 76 24.13 1.60 8.43
CA GLY A 76 23.13 2.08 9.40
C GLY A 76 23.31 3.55 9.78
N ILE A 77 23.98 4.34 8.96
CA ILE A 77 24.09 5.79 9.08
C ILE A 77 22.96 6.44 8.26
N SER A 78 22.43 7.52 8.81
CA SER A 78 21.41 8.35 8.17
C SER A 78 21.96 9.05 6.93
N GLU A 79 21.31 8.91 5.77
CA GLU A 79 21.70 9.60 4.53
C GLU A 79 21.42 11.13 4.55
N GLY A 80 20.91 11.66 5.66
CA GLY A 80 20.99 13.10 5.95
C GLY A 80 19.83 13.98 5.46
N ALA A 81 18.67 13.42 5.13
CA ALA A 81 17.47 14.21 4.84
C ALA A 81 16.28 13.76 5.71
N VAL A 82 15.65 14.73 6.39
CA VAL A 82 14.36 14.57 7.08
C VAL A 82 13.27 15.19 6.21
N ASP A 83 12.10 14.56 6.24
CA ASP A 83 11.18 14.46 5.10
C ASP A 83 10.21 15.64 4.94
N GLU A 84 10.49 16.54 4.00
CA GLU A 84 9.53 17.55 3.48
C GLU A 84 8.75 17.06 2.24
N GLY A 85 8.75 15.75 1.95
CA GLY A 85 7.98 15.11 0.87
C GLY A 85 8.84 14.45 -0.21
N GLY A 86 10.11 14.81 -0.34
CA GLY A 86 11.06 14.18 -1.26
C GLY A 86 11.32 12.70 -0.91
N PRO A 87 11.78 12.39 0.31
CA PRO A 87 12.02 11.02 0.76
C PRO A 87 10.78 10.12 0.69
N LYS A 88 9.58 10.63 1.07
CA LYS A 88 8.31 9.91 0.92
C LYS A 88 8.05 9.48 -0.53
N ARG A 89 8.15 10.41 -1.48
CA ARG A 89 7.92 10.14 -2.92
C ARG A 89 8.93 9.13 -3.46
N GLU A 90 10.18 9.28 -3.08
CA GLU A 90 11.25 8.38 -3.47
C GLU A 90 11.03 6.97 -2.94
N PHE A 91 10.67 6.82 -1.66
CA PHE A 91 10.36 5.53 -1.05
C PHE A 91 9.27 4.78 -1.82
N PHE A 92 8.15 5.42 -2.15
CA PHE A 92 7.08 4.76 -2.92
C PHE A 92 7.52 4.42 -4.35
N THR A 93 8.37 5.24 -4.96
CA THR A 93 8.94 4.95 -6.28
C THR A 93 9.81 3.69 -6.25
N LEU A 94 10.73 3.61 -5.27
CA LEU A 94 11.58 2.44 -5.08
C LEU A 94 10.76 1.19 -4.71
N ALA A 95 9.73 1.34 -3.87
CA ALA A 95 8.85 0.23 -3.49
C ALA A 95 8.11 -0.34 -4.69
N MET A 96 7.55 0.51 -5.57
CA MET A 96 6.92 0.07 -6.81
C MET A 96 7.90 -0.61 -7.77
N ARG A 97 9.13 -0.10 -7.85
CA ARG A 97 10.20 -0.73 -8.63
C ARG A 97 10.55 -2.13 -8.10
N GLU A 98 10.80 -2.26 -6.80
CA GLU A 98 11.13 -3.54 -6.16
C GLU A 98 9.96 -4.54 -6.29
N ILE A 99 8.71 -4.07 -6.23
CA ILE A 99 7.52 -4.90 -6.52
C ILE A 99 7.54 -5.38 -7.98
N SER A 100 7.78 -4.49 -8.94
CA SER A 100 7.78 -4.84 -10.37
C SER A 100 8.93 -5.75 -10.78
N GLU A 101 10.08 -5.66 -10.09
CA GLU A 101 11.25 -6.52 -10.31
C GLU A 101 11.15 -7.85 -9.53
N SER A 102 10.13 -8.01 -8.67
CA SER A 102 9.92 -9.22 -7.88
C SER A 102 9.11 -10.28 -8.63
N ASN A 103 9.27 -11.55 -8.23
CA ASN A 103 8.45 -12.66 -8.73
C ASN A 103 7.00 -12.65 -8.20
N MET A 104 6.61 -11.68 -7.36
CA MET A 104 5.24 -11.60 -6.81
C MET A 104 4.20 -11.30 -7.89
N PHE A 105 4.64 -10.70 -8.99
CA PHE A 105 3.83 -10.37 -10.15
C PHE A 105 4.50 -10.92 -11.41
N CYS A 106 3.71 -11.17 -12.44
CA CYS A 106 4.17 -11.57 -13.77
C CYS A 106 3.50 -10.70 -14.84
N GLY A 107 4.11 -10.65 -16.01
CA GLY A 107 3.65 -9.92 -17.20
C GLY A 107 4.70 -10.10 -18.30
N ASP A 108 4.28 -10.12 -19.55
CA ASP A 108 5.22 -10.33 -20.66
C ASP A 108 6.09 -9.08 -20.88
N ASP A 109 7.30 -9.27 -21.42
CA ASP A 109 8.19 -8.15 -21.74
C ASP A 109 7.52 -7.20 -22.74
N GLY A 110 7.24 -5.96 -22.30
CA GLY A 110 6.54 -4.94 -23.09
C GLY A 110 5.07 -4.75 -22.74
N ASP A 111 4.51 -5.58 -21.85
CA ASP A 111 3.17 -5.35 -21.32
C ASP A 111 3.13 -4.18 -20.33
N LYS A 112 2.05 -3.41 -20.40
CA LYS A 112 1.82 -2.25 -19.51
C LYS A 112 1.21 -2.65 -18.18
N PHE A 113 0.86 -3.92 -18.00
CA PHE A 113 0.12 -4.43 -16.86
C PHE A 113 0.86 -5.59 -16.23
N ILE A 114 0.92 -5.58 -14.89
CA ILE A 114 1.42 -6.69 -14.10
C ILE A 114 0.22 -7.42 -13.46
N VAL A 115 0.25 -8.75 -13.46
CA VAL A 115 -0.75 -9.60 -12.81
C VAL A 115 -0.13 -10.36 -11.64
N PRO A 116 -0.86 -10.64 -10.55
CA PRO A 116 -0.30 -11.41 -9.44
C PRO A 116 0.15 -12.80 -9.90
N ASN A 117 1.38 -13.17 -9.57
CA ASN A 117 1.86 -14.53 -9.78
C ASN A 117 1.23 -15.43 -8.71
N GLN A 118 0.22 -16.24 -9.08
CA GLN A 118 -0.60 -17.00 -8.12
C GLN A 118 0.20 -17.97 -7.24
N THR A 119 1.37 -18.41 -7.69
CA THR A 119 2.24 -19.28 -6.91
C THR A 119 2.91 -18.48 -5.79
N ASP A 120 3.58 -17.37 -6.11
CA ASP A 120 4.35 -16.58 -5.15
C ASP A 120 3.50 -15.64 -4.28
N PHE A 121 2.37 -15.14 -4.80
CA PHE A 121 1.46 -14.27 -4.07
C PHE A 121 0.81 -14.97 -2.87
N ARG A 122 0.48 -16.26 -3.01
CA ARG A 122 -0.02 -17.09 -1.91
C ARG A 122 1.05 -17.34 -0.84
N PHE A 123 2.32 -17.50 -1.24
CA PHE A 123 3.43 -17.62 -0.29
C PHE A 123 3.70 -16.32 0.47
N ALA A 124 3.64 -15.16 -0.18
CA ALA A 124 3.88 -13.86 0.44
C ALA A 124 2.78 -13.46 1.44
N ILE A 125 1.50 -13.59 1.05
CA ILE A 125 0.35 -13.31 1.94
C ILE A 125 0.20 -14.40 3.01
N GLY A 126 0.42 -15.68 2.68
CA GLY A 126 0.37 -16.78 3.64
C GLY A 126 1.41 -16.64 4.76
N ARG A 127 2.60 -16.12 4.45
CA ARG A 127 3.62 -15.79 5.48
C ARG A 127 3.20 -14.63 6.38
N LEU A 128 2.45 -13.64 5.88
CA LEU A 128 1.89 -12.57 6.71
C LEU A 128 0.79 -13.09 7.65
N SER A 129 -0.08 -13.98 7.18
CA SER A 129 -1.13 -14.58 8.00
C SER A 129 -0.59 -15.56 9.06
N PHE A 130 0.43 -16.37 8.74
CA PHE A 130 1.01 -17.32 9.70
C PHE A 130 1.78 -16.61 10.83
N MET A 131 2.35 -15.43 10.56
CA MET A 131 3.01 -14.61 11.58
C MET A 131 2.04 -13.92 12.56
N GLN A 132 0.74 -13.90 12.27
CA GLN A 132 -0.28 -13.29 13.12
C GLN A 132 -0.97 -14.30 14.07
N GLN A 133 -0.64 -15.60 13.97
CA GLN A 133 -1.22 -16.66 14.81
C GLN A 133 -0.33 -17.14 15.97
N HIS A 134 0.86 -16.54 16.15
CA HIS A 134 1.79 -16.88 17.23
C HIS A 134 2.20 -15.67 18.08
N ILE A 135 1.29 -14.72 18.28
CA ILE A 135 1.35 -13.75 19.38
C ILE A 135 0.20 -14.06 20.33
#